data_AF-A0A1I1KMM7-F1
#
_entry.id   AF-A0A1I1KMM7-F1
#
_cell.length_a   1.000
_cell.length_b   1.000
_cell.length_c   1.000
_cell.angle_alpha   90.00
_cell.angle_beta   90.00
_cell.angle_gamma   90.00
#
_symmetry.space_group_name_H-M   'P 1'
#
loop_
_entity.id
_entity.type
_entity.pdbx_description
1 polymer ?
#
loop_
_entity_poly.entity_id
_entity_poly.type
_entity_poly.pdbx_seq_one_letter_code
_entity_poly.pdbx_strand_id
1 'polypeptide(L)'
;MTIRLTRDTGVAGALFKLKVKANDTEIGKIAHEEEKTFTLRDKDSVIQIKQLEGKSNKLTVNDGDHIKVTNGPGLLFMFILAVI
;
A
#
# COMPACT_ATOMS: atom_id res chain seq x y z
N MET A 1 15.53 -2.42 -9.75
CA MET A 1 15.58 -2.51 -8.28
C MET A 1 14.44 -3.39 -7.78
N THR A 2 14.55 -3.90 -6.56
CA THR A 2 13.58 -4.79 -5.92
C THR A 2 13.19 -4.20 -4.57
N ILE A 3 11.89 -4.12 -4.31
CA ILE A 3 11.34 -3.69 -3.02
C ILE A 3 10.43 -4.77 -2.46
N ARG A 4 10.38 -4.87 -1.14
CA ARG A 4 9.42 -5.73 -0.43
C ARG A 4 8.34 -4.86 0.17
N LEU A 5 7.09 -5.26 -0.02
CA LEU A 5 5.95 -4.53 0.48
C LEU A 5 5.07 -5.48 1.28
N THR A 6 4.85 -5.14 2.55
CA THR A 6 3.98 -5.90 3.46
C THR A 6 2.79 -5.04 3.84
N ARG A 7 1.60 -5.63 3.80
CA ARG A 7 0.37 -4.94 4.19
C ARG A 7 -0.13 -5.41 5.53
N ASP A 8 -0.16 -4.51 6.50
CA ASP A 8 -0.70 -4.74 7.84
C ASP A 8 -1.75 -3.67 8.13
N THR A 9 -3.01 -4.00 7.84
CA THR A 9 -4.12 -3.02 7.79
C THR A 9 -5.27 -3.33 8.74
N GLY A 10 -5.13 -4.38 9.56
CA GLY A 10 -6.21 -4.92 10.38
C GLY A 10 -7.47 -5.31 9.58
N VAL A 11 -8.48 -5.82 10.28
CA VAL A 11 -9.70 -6.39 9.69
C VAL A 11 -10.48 -5.38 8.82
N ALA A 12 -10.46 -4.11 9.22
CA ALA A 12 -11.09 -3.01 8.48
C ALA A 12 -10.50 -2.81 7.06
N GLY A 13 -9.22 -3.16 6.85
CA GLY A 13 -8.60 -3.10 5.53
C GLY A 13 -8.92 -4.30 4.63
N ALA A 14 -9.42 -5.41 5.18
CA ALA A 14 -9.33 -6.71 4.53
C ALA A 14 -10.17 -6.86 3.25
N LEU A 15 -11.26 -6.09 3.12
CA LEU A 15 -12.23 -6.22 2.03
C LEU A 15 -11.70 -5.82 0.65
N PHE A 16 -10.69 -4.95 0.58
CA PHE A 16 -10.19 -4.41 -0.69
C PHE A 16 -8.68 -4.60 -0.83
N LYS A 17 -8.22 -4.97 -2.03
CA LYS A 17 -6.79 -4.95 -2.37
C LYS A 17 -6.32 -3.51 -2.58
N LEU A 18 -5.11 -3.19 -2.11
CA LEU A 18 -4.49 -1.88 -2.35
C LEU A 18 -3.75 -1.90 -3.68
N LYS A 19 -3.89 -0.83 -4.45
CA LYS A 19 -3.11 -0.63 -5.67
C LYS A 19 -1.77 -0.03 -5.31
N VAL A 20 -0.69 -0.62 -5.81
CA VAL A 20 0.67 -0.12 -5.65
C VAL A 20 1.07 0.56 -6.95
N LYS A 21 1.53 1.80 -6.85
CA LYS A 21 2.05 2.57 -7.97
C LYS A 21 3.53 2.86 -7.76
N ALA A 22 4.33 2.73 -8.81
CA ALA A 22 5.67 3.29 -8.90
C ALA A 22 5.68 4.33 -10.01
N ASN A 23 6.20 5.53 -9.72
CA ASN A 23 6.30 6.62 -10.72
C ASN A 23 4.95 6.85 -11.43
N ASP A 24 3.88 6.94 -10.65
CA ASP A 24 2.48 7.12 -11.06
C ASP A 24 1.85 5.97 -11.89
N THR A 25 2.62 4.93 -12.23
CA THR A 25 2.20 3.72 -12.97
C THR A 25 1.81 2.58 -12.02
N GLU A 26 0.68 1.91 -12.25
CA GLU A 26 0.25 0.75 -11.43
C GLU A 26 1.19 -0.44 -11.70
N ILE A 27 1.93 -0.86 -10.68
CA ILE A 27 2.85 -2.02 -10.75
C ILE A 27 2.22 -3.30 -10.21
N GLY A 28 1.09 -3.17 -9.50
CA GLY A 28 0.30 -4.31 -9.06
C GLY A 28 -0.59 -3.97 -7.88
N LYS A 29 -1.04 -5.03 -7.21
CA LYS A 29 -1.95 -4.97 -6.07
C LYS A 29 -1.47 -5.86 -4.94
N ILE A 30 -1.79 -5.47 -3.71
CA ILE A 30 -1.49 -6.22 -2.50
C ILE A 30 -2.75 -6.44 -1.65
N ALA A 31 -3.00 -7.71 -1.30
CA ALA A 31 -4.07 -8.17 -0.44
C ALA A 31 -3.71 -8.00 1.03
N HIS A 32 -4.70 -8.18 1.90
CA HIS A 32 -4.52 -8.12 3.34
C HIS A 32 -3.54 -9.20 3.82
N GLU A 33 -2.61 -8.82 4.71
CA GLU A 33 -1.55 -9.68 5.24
C GLU A 33 -0.64 -10.31 4.18
N GLU A 34 -0.70 -9.83 2.94
CA GLU A 34 0.22 -10.25 1.88
C GLU A 34 1.56 -9.53 2.05
N GLU A 35 2.64 -10.29 1.88
CA GLU A 35 3.96 -9.77 1.58
C GLU A 35 4.24 -10.01 0.10
N LYS A 36 4.69 -8.97 -0.60
CA LYS A 36 4.92 -9.02 -2.03
C LYS A 36 6.19 -8.29 -2.41
N THR A 37 6.96 -8.94 -3.27
CA THR A 37 8.16 -8.36 -3.86
C THR A 37 7.82 -7.76 -5.22
N PHE A 38 8.23 -6.52 -5.45
CA PHE A 38 8.08 -5.85 -6.73
C PHE A 38 9.45 -5.54 -7.33
N THR A 39 9.62 -5.90 -8.60
CA THR A 39 10.80 -5.52 -9.39
C THR A 39 10.46 -4.28 -10.19
N LEU A 40 11.15 -3.17 -9.90
CA LEU A 40 11.01 -1.89 -10.57
C LEU A 40 12.13 -1.72 -11.59
N ARG A 41 11.83 -1.11 -12.73
CA ARG A 41 12.79 -0.91 -13.83
C ARG A 41 13.72 0.28 -13.58
N ASP A 42 13.22 1.31 -12.91
CA ASP A 42 13.94 2.55 -12.69
C ASP A 42 14.88 2.44 -11.48
N LYS A 43 15.99 3.19 -11.50
CA LYS A 43 16.92 3.28 -10.36
C LYS A 43 16.34 4.04 -9.18
N ASP A 44 15.58 5.09 -9.47
CA ASP A 44 14.86 5.88 -8.49
C ASP A 44 13.37 5.69 -8.72
N SER A 45 12.66 5.24 -7.69
CA SER A 45 11.22 5.01 -7.77
C SER A 45 10.50 5.69 -6.62
N VAL A 46 9.36 6.31 -6.93
CA VAL A 46 8.44 6.87 -5.95
C VAL A 46 7.23 5.96 -5.84
N ILE A 47 7.05 5.36 -4.68
CA ILE A 47 5.92 4.50 -4.37
C ILE A 47 4.75 5.32 -3.81
N GLN A 48 3.56 4.99 -4.29
CA GLN A 48 2.31 5.49 -3.74
C GLN A 48 1.27 4.36 -3.69
N ILE A 49 0.54 4.29 -2.58
CA ILE A 49 -0.55 3.35 -2.38
C ILE A 49 -1.87 4.04 -2.68
N LYS A 50 -2.77 3.34 -3.36
CA LYS A 50 -4.12 3.84 -3.66
C LYS A 50 -5.17 2.84 -3.19
N GLN A 51 -6.16 3.34 -2.46
CA GLN A 51 -7.34 2.60 -2.00
C GLN A 51 -8.59 3.38 -2.40
N LEU A 52 -9.39 2.84 -3.33
CA LEU A 52 -10.56 3.54 -3.88
C LEU A 52 -10.18 4.95 -4.38
N GLU A 53 -10.76 6.01 -3.81
CA GLU A 53 -10.42 7.41 -4.10
C GLU A 53 -9.27 7.95 -3.24
N GLY A 54 -8.97 7.29 -2.12
CA GLY A 54 -7.89 7.65 -1.21
C GLY A 54 -6.50 7.28 -1.76
N LYS A 55 -5.52 8.12 -1.46
CA LYS A 55 -4.11 7.89 -1.79
C LYS A 55 -3.25 8.10 -0.54
N SER A 56 -2.18 7.32 -0.43
CA SER A 56 -1.14 7.57 0.56
C SER A 56 -0.24 8.73 0.14
N ASN A 57 0.67 9.09 1.04
CA ASN A 57 1.83 9.90 0.69
C ASN A 57 2.71 9.17 -0.33
N LYS A 58 3.52 9.97 -1.05
CA LYS A 58 4.56 9.50 -1.96
C LYS A 58 5.83 9.21 -1.14
N LEU A 59 6.47 8.07 -1.39
CA LEU A 59 7.70 7.66 -0.72
C LEU A 59 8.76 7.29 -1.76
N THR A 60 9.91 7.96 -1.71
CA THR A 60 11.07 7.56 -2.50
C THR A 60 11.68 6.30 -1.90
N VAL A 61 11.97 5.31 -2.74
CA VAL A 61 12.48 4.01 -2.31
C VAL A 61 13.77 3.65 -3.05
N ASN A 62 14.61 2.88 -2.39
CA ASN A 62 15.88 2.35 -2.90
C ASN A 62 15.83 0.82 -3.04
N ASP A 63 16.83 0.26 -3.73
CA ASP A 63 16.96 -1.18 -3.91
C ASP A 63 17.14 -1.90 -2.56
N GLY A 64 16.30 -2.91 -2.31
CA GLY A 64 16.31 -3.67 -1.05
C GLY A 64 15.38 -3.13 0.03
N ASP A 65 14.71 -1.99 -0.17
CA ASP A 65 13.83 -1.40 0.84
C ASP A 65 12.64 -2.31 1.19
N HIS A 66 12.27 -2.28 2.47
CA HIS A 66 11.07 -2.93 3.00
C HIS A 66 10.04 -1.89 3.44
N ILE A 67 8.90 -1.89 2.78
CA ILE A 67 7.82 -0.94 2.98
C ILE A 67 6.68 -1.64 3.72
N LYS A 68 6.30 -1.10 4.88
CA LYS A 68 5.10 -1.53 5.61
C LYS A 68 3.95 -0.56 5.34
N VAL A 69 2.83 -1.09 4.84
CA VAL A 69 1.61 -0.30 4.61
C VAL A 69 0.64 -0.54 5.76
N THR A 70 0.30 0.54 6.46
CA THR A 70 -0.66 0.54 7.58
C THR A 70 -1.82 1.49 7.32
N ASN A 71 -2.93 1.26 8.02
CA ASN A 71 -4.06 2.19 8.02
C ASN A 71 -3.91 3.22 9.13
N GLY A 72 -4.35 4.45 8.86
CA GLY A 72 -4.51 5.45 9.91
C GLY A 72 -5.64 5.07 10.88
N PRO A 73 -5.58 5.56 12.15
CA PRO A 73 -6.56 5.23 13.18
C PRO A 73 -8.01 5.62 12.81
N GLY A 74 -8.19 6.61 11.94
CA GLY A 74 -9.51 7.05 11.48
C GLY A 74 -10.29 6.02 10.65
N LEU A 75 -9.62 5.03 10.04
CA LEU A 75 -10.33 3.99 9.27
C LEU A 75 -11.17 3.08 10.19
N LEU A 76 -10.69 2.84 11.42
CA LEU A 76 -11.39 2.05 12.41
C LEU A 76 -12.65 2.78 12.91
N PHE A 77 -12.58 4.10 13.10
CA PHE A 77 -13.74 4.93 13.43
C PHE A 77 -14.80 4.95 12.32
N MET A 78 -14.40 5.04 11.05
CA MET A 78 -15.36 4.95 9.93
C MET A 78 -16.04 3.58 9.86
N PHE A 79 -15.32 2.49 10.14
CA PHE A 79 -15.91 1.16 10.20
C PHE A 79 -16.96 1.04 11.29
N ILE A 80 -16.69 1.58 12.48
CA ILE A 80 -17.66 1.59 13.59
C ILE A 80 -18.90 2.41 13.21
N LEU A 81 -18.72 3.61 12.62
CA LEU A 81 -19.84 4.46 12.19
C LEU A 81 -20.68 3.85 11.05
N ALA A 82 -20.11 2.97 10.23
CA ALA A 82 -20.85 2.32 9.15
C ALA A 82 -21.67 1.10 9.60
N VAL A 83 -21.43 0.59 10.81
CA VAL A 83 -22.05 -0.63 11.37
C VAL A 83 -23.06 -0.30 12.49
N ILE A 84 -23.07 0.93 13.00
CA ILE A 84 -24.07 1.49 13.93
C ILE A 84 -25.15 2.20 13.11
#